data_AF-A0A7L4P0N5-F1
#
_entry.id   AF-A0A7L4P0N5-F1
#
_cell.length_a   1.000
_cell.length_b   1.000
_cell.length_c   1.000
_cell.angle_alpha   90.00
_cell.angle_beta   90.00
_cell.angle_gamma   90.00
#
_symmetry.space_group_name_H-M   'P 1'
#
loop_
_entity.id
_entity.type
_entity.pdbx_description
1 polymer ?
#
loop_
_entity_poly.entity_id
_entity_poly.type
_entity_poly.pdbx_seq_one_letter_code
_entity_poly.pdbx_strand_id
1 'polypeptide(L)'
;MPSNRDHIINEINELLLKHGFDTSNIYDRSCFDLVARRELILLLMKVLVNVDAFSPAHAQEIKRVAHTFLASPLLIGLKSKNEILEEDVVYERHGIPVIAPTTLRNIVVEGIFPEIFAGRGGYYVQIDGQIVKEVREEQNLSLKDLADQAHISRETLYKYETGRARAQPETAFLLESILNMKITLSVNLFQTPQKPKTPETGEGEPRELVDLGFGVINTNRTPFDALAKPEIGDLDVHSKIHNSKIQDKKEPLITDLEKNRNQKVLQRMATNLNDLSAVIGTEAVFILEKKKKVKCIDGVPVVHSWEIGEMKSPAEFFKMLAERRECN
;
A
#
# COMPACT_ATOMS: atom_id res chain seq x y z
N MET A 1 4.14 27.36 -14.36
CA MET A 1 4.49 26.10 -15.05
C MET A 1 4.10 24.98 -14.10
N PRO A 2 3.31 23.98 -14.51
CA PRO A 2 3.12 22.78 -13.71
C PRO A 2 4.51 22.26 -13.33
N SER A 3 4.70 21.90 -12.07
CA SER A 3 5.97 21.30 -11.68
C SER A 3 6.14 20.01 -12.48
N ASN A 4 7.37 19.62 -12.84
CA ASN A 4 7.63 18.37 -13.57
C ASN A 4 6.89 17.17 -12.92
N ARG A 5 6.70 17.22 -11.60
CA ARG A 5 5.89 16.28 -10.82
C ARG A 5 4.42 16.19 -11.24
N ASP A 6 3.71 17.31 -11.39
CA ASP A 6 2.26 17.29 -11.64
C ASP A 6 1.95 16.72 -13.02
N HIS A 7 2.82 16.98 -13.99
CA HIS A 7 2.75 16.34 -15.30
C HIS A 7 2.90 14.82 -15.20
N ILE A 8 3.91 14.33 -14.46
CA ILE A 8 4.14 12.90 -14.23
C ILE A 8 2.94 12.24 -13.53
N ILE A 9 2.33 12.89 -12.54
CA ILE A 9 1.15 12.36 -11.86
C ILE A 9 -0.01 12.19 -12.84
N ASN A 10 -0.24 13.18 -13.70
CA ASN A 10 -1.30 13.11 -14.71
C ASN A 10 -1.03 11.99 -15.74
N GLU A 11 0.21 11.83 -16.20
CA GLU A 11 0.58 10.74 -17.11
C GLU A 11 0.36 9.37 -16.47
N ILE A 12 0.75 9.21 -15.20
CA ILE A 12 0.51 7.98 -14.43
C ILE A 12 -0.98 7.73 -14.28
N ASN A 13 -1.77 8.77 -13.99
CA ASN A 13 -3.21 8.66 -13.83
C ASN A 13 -3.89 8.19 -15.13
N GLU A 14 -3.56 8.84 -16.26
CA GLU A 14 -4.08 8.46 -17.59
C GLU A 14 -3.66 7.04 -17.98
N LEU A 15 -2.41 6.67 -17.71
CA LEU A 15 -1.89 5.33 -17.93
C LEU A 15 -2.71 4.29 -17.17
N LEU A 16 -2.95 4.51 -15.87
CA LEU A 16 -3.67 3.58 -15.01
C LEU A 16 -5.14 3.43 -15.44
N LEU A 17 -5.82 4.55 -15.69
CA LEU A 17 -7.20 4.56 -16.19
C LEU A 17 -7.35 3.78 -17.49
N LYS A 18 -6.43 3.98 -18.44
CA LYS A 18 -6.42 3.29 -19.75
C LYS A 18 -6.26 1.77 -19.60
N HIS A 19 -5.66 1.29 -18.52
CA HIS A 19 -5.37 -0.13 -18.28
C HIS A 19 -6.20 -0.72 -17.13
N GLY A 20 -7.41 -0.18 -16.94
CA GLY A 20 -8.46 -0.79 -16.11
C GLY A 20 -8.31 -0.57 -14.61
N PHE A 21 -7.55 0.44 -14.19
CA PHE A 21 -7.58 0.90 -12.80
C PHE A 21 -8.64 1.98 -12.61
N ASP A 22 -9.36 1.91 -11.50
CA ASP A 22 -10.06 3.05 -10.94
C ASP A 22 -9.06 3.91 -10.17
N THR A 23 -9.08 5.23 -10.36
CA THR A 23 -8.12 6.15 -9.75
C THR A 23 -8.82 7.24 -8.97
N SER A 24 -8.24 7.65 -7.84
CA SER A 24 -8.71 8.80 -7.08
C SER A 24 -8.36 10.12 -7.77
N ASN A 25 -8.87 11.21 -7.22
CA ASN A 25 -8.31 12.55 -7.40
C ASN A 25 -6.85 12.60 -6.96
N ILE A 26 -6.18 13.69 -7.37
CA ILE A 26 -4.80 13.98 -7.00
C ILE A 26 -4.77 14.77 -5.69
N TYR A 27 -4.00 14.28 -4.72
CA TYR A 27 -3.87 14.88 -3.39
C TYR A 27 -2.50 15.50 -3.15
N ASP A 28 -2.49 16.81 -2.91
CA ASP A 28 -1.28 17.49 -2.48
C ASP A 28 -1.08 17.42 -0.97
N ARG A 29 0.20 17.43 -0.55
CA ARG A 29 0.62 17.43 0.87
C ARG A 29 0.15 16.22 1.68
N SER A 30 -0.31 15.15 1.03
CA SER A 30 -0.61 13.87 1.65
C SER A 30 0.58 12.91 1.57
N CYS A 31 0.56 11.82 2.36
CA CYS A 31 1.51 10.72 2.34
C CYS A 31 1.43 9.89 1.06
N PHE A 32 0.33 9.99 0.32
CA PHE A 32 0.16 9.54 -1.07
C PHE A 32 -0.36 10.70 -1.91
N ASP A 33 -0.19 10.63 -3.23
CA ASP A 33 -0.71 11.60 -4.20
C ASP A 33 -1.88 11.03 -5.00
N LEU A 34 -1.87 9.71 -5.23
CA LEU A 34 -2.85 9.01 -6.04
C LEU A 34 -3.14 7.63 -5.43
N VAL A 35 -4.42 7.26 -5.36
CA VAL A 35 -4.86 5.90 -5.04
C VAL A 35 -5.37 5.26 -6.31
N ALA A 36 -5.00 4.01 -6.56
CA ALA A 36 -5.47 3.27 -7.71
C ALA A 36 -5.88 1.86 -7.32
N ARG A 37 -6.99 1.37 -7.88
CA ARG A 37 -7.50 0.03 -7.63
C ARG A 37 -7.75 -0.71 -8.93
N ARG A 38 -7.36 -1.98 -8.98
CA ARG A 38 -7.76 -2.92 -10.03
C ARG A 38 -7.95 -4.30 -9.41
N GLU A 39 -9.18 -4.80 -9.44
CA GLU A 39 -9.56 -6.06 -8.79
C GLU A 39 -9.17 -6.08 -7.28
N LEU A 40 -8.23 -6.95 -6.90
CA LEU A 40 -7.70 -7.10 -5.55
C LEU A 40 -6.47 -6.22 -5.27
N ILE A 41 -5.92 -5.56 -6.29
CA ILE A 41 -4.76 -4.68 -6.16
C ILE A 41 -5.25 -3.30 -5.76
N LEU A 42 -4.79 -2.81 -4.61
CA LEU A 42 -4.97 -1.42 -4.17
C LEU A 42 -3.59 -0.79 -3.98
N LEU A 43 -3.31 0.29 -4.69
CA LEU A 43 -2.04 1.01 -4.68
C LEU A 43 -2.21 2.37 -4.01
N LEU A 44 -1.32 2.70 -3.07
CA LEU A 44 -1.14 4.05 -2.54
C LEU A 44 0.17 4.60 -3.10
N MET A 45 0.08 5.51 -4.07
CA MET A 45 1.25 5.99 -4.79
C MET A 45 1.64 7.39 -4.35
N LYS A 46 2.94 7.61 -4.14
CA LYS A 46 3.52 8.94 -3.92
C LYS A 46 4.52 9.25 -5.01
N VAL A 47 4.36 10.40 -5.66
CA VAL A 47 5.19 10.81 -6.80
C VAL A 47 6.14 11.94 -6.41
N LEU A 48 7.43 11.74 -6.68
CA LEU A 48 8.50 12.66 -6.29
C LEU A 48 9.51 12.82 -7.43
N VAL A 49 9.92 14.06 -7.73
CA VAL A 49 11.05 14.25 -8.65
C VAL A 49 12.33 13.69 -8.04
N ASN A 50 12.60 13.99 -6.77
CA ASN A 50 13.70 13.40 -6.00
C ASN A 50 13.15 12.59 -4.83
N VAL A 51 13.40 11.29 -4.82
CA VAL A 51 12.88 10.36 -3.81
C VAL A 51 13.52 10.54 -2.44
N ASP A 52 14.68 11.21 -2.35
CA ASP A 52 15.31 11.56 -1.07
C ASP A 52 14.49 12.54 -0.23
N ALA A 53 13.59 13.30 -0.87
CA ALA A 53 12.68 14.21 -0.18
C ALA A 53 11.58 13.46 0.60
N PHE A 54 11.43 12.15 0.37
CA PHE A 54 10.48 11.34 1.12
C PHE A 54 10.96 11.15 2.55
N SER A 55 10.16 11.61 3.51
CA SER A 55 10.53 11.61 4.93
C SER A 55 10.07 10.33 5.65
N PRO A 56 10.76 9.92 6.74
CA PRO A 56 10.31 8.79 7.57
C PRO A 56 8.89 8.96 8.10
N ALA A 57 8.46 10.20 8.37
CA ALA A 57 7.12 10.49 8.86
C ALA A 57 6.04 10.24 7.78
N HIS A 58 6.30 10.57 6.51
CA HIS A 58 5.42 10.18 5.41
C HIS A 58 5.40 8.66 5.23
N ALA A 59 6.57 8.01 5.36
CA ALA A 59 6.69 6.57 5.23
C ALA A 59 5.87 5.82 6.29
N GLN A 60 5.93 6.27 7.55
CA GLN A 60 5.11 5.70 8.62
C GLN A 60 3.62 5.89 8.36
N GLU A 61 3.21 7.09 7.91
CA GLU A 61 1.80 7.38 7.64
C GLU A 61 1.25 6.50 6.51
N ILE A 62 1.89 6.47 5.34
CA ILE A 62 1.41 5.68 4.21
C ILE A 62 1.41 4.19 4.53
N LYS A 63 2.37 3.70 5.34
CA LYS A 63 2.37 2.31 5.81
C LYS A 63 1.21 1.97 6.72
N ARG A 64 0.79 2.90 7.60
CA ARG A 64 -0.41 2.72 8.43
C ARG A 64 -1.65 2.60 7.56
N VAL A 65 -1.86 3.56 6.64
CA VAL A 65 -2.99 3.53 5.72
C VAL A 65 -2.98 2.25 4.88
N ALA A 66 -1.83 1.89 4.32
CA ALA A 66 -1.67 0.69 3.51
C ALA A 66 -1.99 -0.59 4.29
N HIS A 67 -1.47 -0.73 5.51
CA HIS A 67 -1.76 -1.88 6.36
C HIS A 67 -3.25 -1.98 6.70
N THR A 68 -3.91 -0.85 7.01
CA THR A 68 -5.35 -0.82 7.35
C THR A 68 -6.21 -1.34 6.20
N PHE A 69 -5.93 -0.92 4.97
CA PHE A 69 -6.71 -1.28 3.78
C PHE A 69 -6.13 -2.46 2.97
N LEU A 70 -5.11 -3.15 3.49
CA LEU A 70 -4.38 -4.20 2.78
C LEU A 70 -3.81 -3.73 1.42
N ALA A 71 -3.50 -2.44 1.31
CA ALA A 71 -2.95 -1.82 0.11
C ALA A 71 -1.43 -1.95 0.02
N SER A 72 -0.89 -1.68 -1.17
CA SER A 72 0.54 -1.63 -1.44
C SER A 72 1.01 -0.18 -1.59
N PRO A 73 1.90 0.33 -0.72
CA PRO A 73 2.47 1.65 -0.89
C PRO A 73 3.62 1.58 -1.91
N LEU A 74 3.64 2.53 -2.84
CA LEU A 74 4.64 2.59 -3.91
C LEU A 74 5.13 4.03 -4.09
N LEU A 75 6.45 4.23 -4.13
CA LEU A 75 7.02 5.51 -4.53
C LEU A 75 7.36 5.46 -6.02
N ILE A 76 6.98 6.52 -6.72
CA ILE A 76 7.36 6.71 -8.12
C ILE A 76 8.23 7.95 -8.18
N GLY A 77 9.42 7.83 -8.74
CA GLY A 77 10.29 8.99 -8.86
C GLY A 77 11.27 8.96 -10.01
N LEU A 78 11.82 10.13 -10.31
CA LEU A 78 12.73 10.30 -11.44
C LEU A 78 14.19 10.11 -11.06
N LYS A 79 14.57 10.55 -9.86
CA LYS A 79 15.96 10.51 -9.41
C LYS A 79 16.11 10.31 -7.91
N SER A 80 17.29 9.84 -7.53
CA SER A 80 17.83 9.84 -6.18
C SER A 80 19.11 10.66 -6.20
N LYS A 81 19.25 11.66 -5.31
CA LYS A 81 20.32 12.65 -5.33
C LYS A 81 20.44 13.31 -6.73
N ASN A 82 21.53 13.01 -7.44
CA ASN A 82 21.84 13.52 -8.77
C ASN A 82 21.75 12.43 -9.86
N GLU A 83 21.36 11.21 -9.50
CA GLU A 83 21.30 10.06 -10.41
C GLU A 83 19.84 9.74 -10.76
N ILE A 84 19.57 9.56 -12.05
CA ILE A 84 18.27 9.13 -12.54
C ILE A 84 18.04 7.68 -12.08
N LEU A 85 16.80 7.35 -11.69
CA LEU A 85 16.46 5.97 -11.37
C LEU A 85 16.48 5.14 -12.65
N GLU A 86 17.17 4.00 -12.60
CA GLU A 86 17.24 3.06 -13.71
C GLU A 86 15.87 2.41 -13.96
N GLU A 87 15.60 2.12 -15.22
CA GLU A 87 14.45 1.33 -15.63
C GLU A 87 14.58 -0.13 -15.14
N ASP A 88 13.45 -0.79 -14.88
CA ASP A 88 13.37 -2.17 -14.36
C ASP A 88 14.18 -2.48 -13.08
N VAL A 89 14.57 -1.43 -12.33
CA VAL A 89 15.22 -1.55 -11.02
C VAL A 89 14.31 -1.06 -9.90
N VAL A 90 14.20 -1.85 -8.83
CA VAL A 90 13.49 -1.48 -7.61
C VAL A 90 14.45 -0.93 -6.57
N TYR A 91 14.25 0.32 -6.17
CA TYR A 91 14.95 0.95 -5.05
C TYR A 91 14.08 0.88 -3.79
N GLU A 92 14.63 1.28 -2.65
CA GLU A 92 13.93 1.25 -1.37
C GLU A 92 14.12 2.58 -0.62
N ARG A 93 13.03 3.12 -0.10
CA ARG A 93 13.08 4.25 0.84
C ARG A 93 12.16 4.07 2.03
N HIS A 94 12.75 4.03 3.23
CA HIS A 94 12.06 3.84 4.51
C HIS A 94 11.16 2.59 4.57
N GLY A 95 11.59 1.52 3.91
CA GLY A 95 10.96 0.23 3.69
C GLY A 95 9.76 0.29 2.75
N ILE A 96 9.78 1.18 1.75
CA ILE A 96 8.77 1.28 0.68
C ILE A 96 9.50 1.12 -0.66
N PRO A 97 8.99 0.28 -1.58
CA PRO A 97 9.56 0.15 -2.91
C PRO A 97 9.47 1.45 -3.69
N VAL A 98 10.51 1.74 -4.46
CA VAL A 98 10.64 2.92 -5.29
C VAL A 98 10.98 2.48 -6.71
N ILE A 99 10.23 2.97 -7.70
CA ILE A 99 10.46 2.64 -9.11
C ILE A 99 10.41 3.90 -9.99
N ALA A 100 10.96 3.81 -11.19
CA ALA A 100 10.80 4.83 -12.22
C ALA A 100 9.39 4.78 -12.85
N PRO A 101 8.88 5.89 -13.42
CA PRO A 101 7.61 5.87 -14.17
C PRO A 101 7.60 4.87 -15.32
N THR A 102 8.74 4.67 -15.98
CA THR A 102 8.90 3.68 -17.06
C THR A 102 8.68 2.25 -16.56
N THR A 103 9.25 1.89 -15.41
CA THR A 103 9.00 0.59 -14.77
C THR A 103 7.52 0.39 -14.44
N LEU A 104 6.82 1.42 -13.94
CA LEU A 104 5.37 1.33 -13.72
C LEU A 104 4.62 1.06 -15.03
N ARG A 105 5.01 1.73 -16.11
CA ARG A 105 4.45 1.50 -17.45
C ARG A 105 4.67 0.06 -17.91
N ASN A 106 5.88 -0.49 -17.76
CA ASN A 106 6.17 -1.87 -18.15
C ASN A 106 5.30 -2.87 -17.37
N ILE A 107 5.09 -2.63 -16.08
CA ILE A 107 4.22 -3.47 -15.24
C ILE A 107 2.76 -3.38 -15.70
N VAL A 108 2.25 -2.17 -15.94
CA VAL A 108 0.82 -1.93 -16.21
C VAL A 108 0.43 -2.30 -17.63
N VAL A 109 1.28 -2.01 -18.62
CA VAL A 109 1.01 -2.20 -20.05
C VAL A 109 1.41 -3.60 -20.51
N GLU A 110 2.64 -4.01 -20.19
CA GLU A 110 3.26 -5.22 -20.74
C GLU A 110 3.18 -6.41 -19.77
N GLY A 111 2.85 -6.18 -18.49
CA GLY A 111 2.89 -7.20 -17.45
C GLY A 111 4.31 -7.65 -17.09
N ILE A 112 5.31 -6.83 -17.42
CA ILE A 112 6.72 -7.12 -17.15
C ILE A 112 7.07 -6.58 -15.76
N PHE A 113 7.46 -7.47 -14.85
CA PHE A 113 7.82 -7.12 -13.48
C PHE A 113 9.34 -7.04 -13.32
N PRO A 114 9.87 -6.04 -12.60
CA PRO A 114 11.30 -5.90 -12.40
C PRO A 114 11.85 -7.04 -11.53
N GLU A 115 13.05 -7.50 -11.85
CA GLU A 115 13.77 -8.56 -11.12
C GLU A 115 14.96 -8.02 -10.33
N ILE A 116 15.44 -6.85 -10.74
CA ILE A 116 16.61 -6.20 -10.16
C ILE A 116 16.16 -5.28 -9.04
N PHE A 117 16.88 -5.30 -7.92
CA PHE A 117 16.74 -4.29 -6.88
C PHE A 117 18.09 -3.70 -6.50
N ALA A 118 18.07 -2.42 -6.14
CA ALA A 118 19.24 -1.70 -5.65
C ALA A 118 19.48 -2.01 -4.17
N GLY A 119 20.72 -2.33 -3.83
CA GLY A 119 21.16 -2.58 -2.46
C GLY A 119 22.44 -1.81 -2.12
N ARG A 120 22.96 -2.04 -0.91
CA ARG A 120 24.28 -1.53 -0.54
C ARG A 120 25.34 -2.22 -1.40
N GLY A 121 26.05 -1.46 -2.22
CA GLY A 121 27.16 -1.98 -3.03
C GLY A 121 26.80 -2.38 -4.46
N GLY A 122 25.56 -2.14 -4.92
CA GLY A 122 25.19 -2.31 -6.32
C GLY A 122 23.79 -2.88 -6.52
N TYR A 123 23.59 -3.48 -7.69
CA TYR A 123 22.36 -4.15 -8.08
C TYR A 123 22.41 -5.63 -7.77
N TYR A 124 21.24 -6.18 -7.44
CA TYR A 124 21.09 -7.57 -7.05
C TYR A 124 19.80 -8.14 -7.64
N VAL A 125 19.80 -9.45 -7.84
CA VAL A 125 18.62 -10.23 -8.22
C VAL A 125 18.42 -11.37 -7.22
N GLN A 126 17.16 -11.76 -7.04
CA GLN A 126 16.81 -12.93 -6.25
C GLN A 126 16.79 -14.14 -7.18
N ILE A 127 17.47 -15.21 -6.77
CA ILE A 127 17.49 -16.50 -7.48
C ILE A 127 16.58 -17.48 -6.74
N ASP A 128 15.86 -18.31 -7.50
CA ASP A 128 15.21 -19.51 -7.00
C ASP A 128 16.24 -20.62 -6.81
N GLY A 129 16.73 -20.74 -5.58
CA GLY A 129 17.75 -21.72 -5.23
C GLY A 129 17.30 -23.17 -5.41
N GLN A 130 16.00 -23.44 -5.32
CA GLN A 130 15.47 -24.78 -5.49
C GLN A 130 15.53 -25.19 -6.96
N ILE A 131 15.10 -24.30 -7.88
CA ILE A 131 15.22 -24.52 -9.33
C ILE A 131 16.69 -24.72 -9.72
N VAL A 132 17.60 -23.87 -9.22
CA VAL A 132 19.04 -24.03 -9.52
C VAL A 132 19.55 -25.41 -9.12
N LYS A 133 19.19 -25.86 -7.92
CA LYS A 133 19.61 -27.17 -7.41
C LYS A 133 19.06 -28.31 -8.28
N GLU A 134 17.77 -28.26 -8.61
CA GLU A 134 17.09 -29.28 -9.42
C GLU A 134 17.72 -29.40 -10.80
N VAL A 135 17.83 -28.30 -11.54
CA VAL A 135 18.38 -28.30 -12.91
C VAL A 135 19.85 -28.73 -12.91
N ARG A 136 20.63 -28.29 -11.92
CA ARG A 136 22.03 -28.70 -11.77
C ARG A 136 22.14 -30.22 -11.60
N GLU A 137 21.31 -30.81 -10.75
CA GLU A 137 21.31 -32.26 -10.49
C GLU A 137 20.81 -33.06 -11.71
N GLU A 138 19.79 -32.56 -12.42
CA GLU A 138 19.32 -33.14 -13.69
C GLU A 138 20.40 -33.16 -14.78
N GLN A 139 21.24 -32.13 -14.82
CA GLN A 139 22.38 -32.04 -15.74
C GLN A 139 23.64 -32.79 -15.24
N ASN A 140 23.55 -33.54 -14.14
CA ASN A 140 24.67 -34.26 -13.50
C ASN A 140 25.87 -33.37 -13.13
N LEU A 141 25.63 -32.08 -12.86
CA LEU A 141 26.66 -31.14 -12.45
C LEU A 141 26.85 -31.20 -10.92
N SER A 142 28.09 -31.31 -10.46
CA SER A 142 28.36 -31.10 -9.04
C SER A 142 28.28 -29.61 -8.69
N LEU A 143 28.15 -29.31 -7.40
CA LEU A 143 28.15 -27.94 -6.91
C LEU A 143 29.48 -27.23 -7.23
N LYS A 144 30.59 -27.97 -7.36
CA LYS A 144 31.86 -27.38 -7.80
C LYS A 144 31.84 -27.08 -9.31
N ASP A 145 31.31 -28.00 -10.13
CA ASP A 145 31.33 -27.84 -11.59
C ASP A 145 30.53 -26.62 -12.05
N LEU A 146 29.33 -26.41 -11.49
CA LEU A 146 28.53 -25.23 -11.81
C LEU A 146 29.17 -23.94 -11.28
N ALA A 147 29.78 -23.98 -10.09
CA ALA A 147 30.44 -22.81 -9.51
C ALA A 147 31.66 -22.39 -10.33
N ASP A 148 32.49 -23.34 -10.77
CA ASP A 148 33.67 -23.09 -11.59
C ASP A 148 33.26 -22.51 -12.97
N GLN A 149 32.19 -23.04 -13.59
CA GLN A 149 31.64 -22.53 -14.85
C GLN A 149 31.05 -21.12 -14.70
N ALA A 150 30.40 -20.82 -13.58
CA ALA A 150 29.83 -19.52 -13.28
C ALA A 150 30.85 -18.52 -12.67
N HIS A 151 32.12 -18.91 -12.57
CA HIS A 151 33.21 -18.10 -11.99
C HIS A 151 32.92 -17.60 -10.56
N ILE A 152 32.25 -18.42 -9.76
CA ILE A 152 31.94 -18.15 -8.35
C ILE A 152 32.51 -19.23 -7.45
N SER A 153 32.59 -18.95 -6.15
CA SER A 153 33.01 -19.97 -5.20
C SER A 153 31.91 -21.04 -5.01
N ARG A 154 32.32 -22.26 -4.70
CA ARG A 154 31.41 -23.35 -4.27
C ARG A 154 30.52 -22.90 -3.10
N GLU A 155 31.05 -22.10 -2.17
CA GLU A 155 30.29 -21.57 -1.03
C GLU A 155 29.21 -20.57 -1.49
N THR A 156 29.52 -19.73 -2.48
CA THR A 156 28.58 -18.77 -3.07
C THR A 156 27.41 -19.50 -3.72
N LEU A 157 27.68 -20.51 -4.55
CA LEU A 157 26.62 -21.29 -5.19
C LEU A 157 25.75 -22.00 -4.16
N TYR A 158 26.35 -22.59 -3.12
CA TYR A 158 25.61 -23.19 -2.02
C TYR A 158 24.69 -22.19 -1.31
N LYS A 159 25.13 -20.93 -1.14
CA LYS A 159 24.29 -19.87 -0.58
C LYS A 159 23.14 -19.50 -1.51
N TYR A 160 23.33 -19.54 -2.84
CA TYR A 160 22.23 -19.34 -3.80
C TYR A 160 21.20 -20.47 -3.72
N GLU A 161 21.64 -21.73 -3.79
CA GLU A 161 20.73 -22.89 -3.69
C GLU A 161 19.94 -22.93 -2.38
N THR A 162 20.51 -22.39 -1.31
CA THR A 162 19.85 -22.36 0.00
C THR A 162 19.13 -21.04 0.31
N GLY A 163 19.04 -20.12 -0.67
CA GLY A 163 18.36 -18.83 -0.53
C GLY A 163 19.00 -17.87 0.47
N ARG A 164 20.27 -18.11 0.85
CA ARG A 164 21.02 -17.31 1.85
C ARG A 164 21.77 -16.13 1.27
N ALA A 165 21.86 -16.04 -0.05
CA ALA A 165 22.50 -14.92 -0.74
C ALA A 165 21.71 -14.52 -1.99
N ARG A 166 21.91 -13.26 -2.40
CA ARG A 166 21.44 -12.70 -3.67
C ARG A 166 22.61 -12.61 -4.64
N ALA A 167 22.34 -12.69 -5.93
CA ALA A 167 23.35 -12.62 -6.98
C ALA A 167 23.41 -11.23 -7.59
N GLN A 168 24.56 -10.87 -8.19
CA GLN A 168 24.62 -9.75 -9.13
C GLN A 168 23.93 -10.16 -10.44
N PRO A 169 23.34 -9.21 -11.19
CA PRO A 169 22.68 -9.50 -12.47
C PRO A 169 23.55 -10.30 -13.43
N GLU A 170 24.84 -9.96 -13.53
CA GLU A 170 25.80 -10.63 -14.42
C GLU A 170 26.02 -12.10 -14.03
N THR A 171 26.12 -12.38 -12.72
CA THR A 171 26.26 -13.75 -12.21
C THR A 171 24.99 -14.57 -12.46
N ALA A 172 23.81 -13.98 -12.26
CA ALA A 172 22.56 -14.66 -12.53
C ALA A 172 22.40 -14.98 -14.01
N PHE A 173 22.67 -14.02 -14.89
CA PHE A 173 22.65 -14.22 -16.34
C PHE A 173 23.59 -15.35 -16.80
N LEU A 174 24.79 -15.43 -16.22
CA LEU A 174 25.74 -16.50 -16.52
C LEU A 174 25.21 -17.86 -16.07
N LEU A 175 24.63 -17.95 -14.87
CA LEU A 175 24.00 -19.18 -14.38
C LEU A 175 22.83 -19.61 -15.27
N GLU A 176 21.96 -18.68 -15.68
CA GLU A 176 20.85 -18.96 -16.61
C GLU A 176 21.35 -19.45 -17.97
N SER A 177 22.46 -18.89 -18.46
CA SER A 177 23.08 -19.31 -19.72
C SER A 177 23.63 -20.73 -19.65
N ILE A 178 24.27 -21.10 -18.53
CA ILE A 178 24.81 -22.45 -18.31
C ILE A 178 23.68 -23.46 -18.14
N LEU A 179 22.67 -23.13 -17.33
CA LEU A 179 21.54 -24.00 -17.02
C LEU A 179 20.49 -24.03 -18.15
N ASN A 180 20.57 -23.08 -19.08
CA ASN A 180 19.59 -22.85 -20.16
C ASN A 180 18.16 -22.75 -19.64
N MET A 181 17.98 -22.03 -18.53
CA MET A 181 16.70 -21.85 -17.85
C MET A 181 16.70 -20.53 -17.09
N LYS A 182 15.54 -19.88 -17.01
CA LYS A 182 15.33 -18.73 -16.12
C LYS A 182 15.27 -19.17 -14.66
N ILE A 183 16.11 -18.57 -13.81
CA ILE A 183 16.20 -18.88 -12.38
C ILE A 183 15.92 -17.66 -11.50
N THR A 184 15.78 -16.48 -12.09
CA THR A 184 15.52 -15.23 -11.36
C THR A 184 14.05 -15.09 -10.96
N LEU A 185 13.82 -14.44 -9.82
CA LEU A 185 12.50 -14.12 -9.30
C LEU A 185 12.23 -12.62 -9.39
N SER A 186 11.02 -12.25 -9.83
CA SER A 186 10.58 -10.86 -9.84
C SER A 186 10.44 -10.29 -8.43
N VAL A 187 10.72 -9.00 -8.30
CA VAL A 187 10.52 -8.23 -7.07
C VAL A 187 9.02 -7.99 -6.88
N ASN A 188 8.49 -8.43 -5.75
CA ASN A 188 7.09 -8.22 -5.43
C ASN A 188 6.84 -6.78 -4.94
N LEU A 189 6.28 -5.95 -5.82
CA LEU A 189 5.93 -4.56 -5.55
C LEU A 189 4.56 -4.37 -4.89
N PHE A 190 3.70 -5.39 -4.93
CA PHE A 190 2.31 -5.32 -4.50
C PHE A 190 2.10 -6.01 -3.15
N GLN A 191 2.97 -5.67 -2.19
CA GLN A 191 2.91 -6.22 -0.84
C GLN A 191 2.29 -5.23 0.15
N THR A 192 1.40 -5.74 0.99
CA THR A 192 0.97 -5.03 2.20
C THR A 192 2.16 -4.89 3.16
N PRO A 193 2.41 -3.70 3.71
CA PRO A 193 3.43 -3.51 4.74
C PRO A 193 3.13 -4.37 5.97
N GLN A 194 4.17 -4.83 6.67
CA GLN A 194 4.01 -5.48 7.96
C GLN A 194 3.38 -4.52 8.99
N LYS A 195 2.68 -5.10 9.99
CA LYS A 195 2.05 -4.32 11.07
C LYS A 195 3.06 -3.35 11.70
N PRO A 196 2.75 -2.05 11.77
CA PRO A 196 3.63 -1.08 12.41
C PRO A 196 3.85 -1.45 13.88
N LYS A 197 5.09 -1.29 14.37
CA LYS A 197 5.50 -1.74 15.71
C LYS A 197 5.00 -0.87 16.87
N THR A 198 4.44 0.31 16.59
CA THR A 198 3.96 1.24 17.62
C THR A 198 2.51 0.97 17.98
N PRO A 199 2.17 0.82 19.29
CA PRO A 199 0.78 0.66 19.73
C PRO A 199 -0.07 1.87 19.36
N GLU A 200 -1.33 1.61 19.06
CA GLU A 200 -2.20 2.45 18.23
C GLU A 200 -3.01 3.51 18.99
N THR A 201 -2.87 3.65 20.31
CA THR A 201 -3.64 4.65 21.07
C THR A 201 -2.93 6.00 21.10
N GLY A 202 -3.36 6.93 20.25
CA GLY A 202 -2.98 8.33 20.26
C GLY A 202 -3.85 9.17 21.21
N GLU A 203 -3.25 10.16 21.88
CA GLU A 203 -4.00 11.20 22.59
C GLU A 203 -4.93 11.95 21.61
N GLY A 204 -6.22 12.06 21.93
CA GLY A 204 -7.20 12.81 21.11
C GLY A 204 -8.04 11.96 20.13
N GLU A 205 -8.09 10.64 20.30
CA GLU A 205 -9.06 9.78 19.59
C GLU A 205 -10.51 10.13 19.96
N PRO A 206 -11.47 10.01 19.01
CA PRO A 206 -12.90 10.05 19.34
C PRO A 206 -13.20 8.89 20.28
N ARG A 207 -13.28 9.19 21.57
CA ARG A 207 -13.49 8.17 22.62
C ARG A 207 -14.74 7.36 22.35
N GLU A 208 -15.76 7.98 21.75
CA GLU A 208 -17.02 7.34 21.42
C GLU A 208 -16.86 6.17 20.43
N LEU A 209 -15.96 6.28 19.44
CA LEU A 209 -15.69 5.17 18.53
C LEU A 209 -14.93 4.05 19.23
N VAL A 210 -13.96 4.41 20.09
CA VAL A 210 -13.17 3.44 20.86
C VAL A 210 -14.08 2.68 21.83
N ASP A 211 -14.93 3.39 22.57
CA ASP A 211 -15.91 2.83 23.50
C ASP A 211 -16.93 1.93 22.78
N LEU A 212 -17.25 2.24 21.52
CA LEU A 212 -18.13 1.41 20.68
C LEU A 212 -17.43 0.15 20.15
N GLY A 213 -16.10 0.04 20.29
CA GLY A 213 -15.32 -1.13 19.87
C GLY A 213 -14.59 -0.97 18.54
N PHE A 214 -14.25 0.25 18.12
CA PHE A 214 -13.35 0.52 17.01
C PHE A 214 -11.93 0.83 17.50
N GLY A 215 -10.92 0.26 16.84
CA GLY A 215 -9.56 0.77 16.87
C GLY A 215 -9.50 2.00 15.97
N VAL A 216 -9.10 3.14 16.52
CA VAL A 216 -9.02 4.41 15.78
C VAL A 216 -7.57 4.81 15.58
N ILE A 217 -7.22 5.16 14.34
CA ILE A 217 -5.89 5.64 13.97
C ILE A 217 -6.03 7.05 13.44
N ASN A 218 -5.59 8.04 14.23
CA ASN A 218 -5.50 9.42 13.79
C ASN A 218 -4.40 9.58 12.73
N THR A 219 -4.72 10.31 11.66
CA THR A 219 -3.84 10.51 10.51
C THR A 219 -3.59 11.99 10.28
N ASN A 220 -2.32 12.36 10.08
CA ASN A 220 -1.92 13.78 9.99
C ASN A 220 -1.44 14.20 8.60
N ARG A 221 -1.36 13.26 7.65
CA ARG A 221 -0.87 13.50 6.28
C ARG A 221 -1.75 12.80 5.26
N THR A 222 -3.04 12.81 5.49
CA THR A 222 -4.05 12.17 4.63
C THR A 222 -5.14 13.19 4.31
N PRO A 223 -5.92 12.98 3.24
CA PRO A 223 -7.06 13.83 2.92
C PRO A 223 -8.26 13.68 3.86
N PHE A 224 -8.13 12.83 4.89
CA PHE A 224 -9.08 12.53 5.96
C PHE A 224 -8.37 12.56 7.33
N ASP A 225 -9.11 12.73 8.43
CA ASP A 225 -8.53 12.88 9.77
C ASP A 225 -8.17 11.58 10.49
N ALA A 226 -8.93 10.50 10.27
CA ALA A 226 -8.67 9.24 10.94
C ALA A 226 -9.20 8.03 10.15
N LEU A 227 -8.71 6.86 10.56
CA LEU A 227 -9.20 5.55 10.17
C LEU A 227 -9.86 4.90 11.38
N ALA A 228 -10.99 4.23 11.18
CA ALA A 228 -11.60 3.42 12.24
C ALA A 228 -11.78 1.99 11.73
N LYS A 229 -11.45 1.00 12.56
CA LYS A 229 -11.62 -0.41 12.23
C LYS A 229 -12.21 -1.15 13.43
N PRO A 230 -13.29 -1.94 13.29
CA PRO A 230 -13.82 -2.73 14.39
C PRO A 230 -12.73 -3.63 14.99
N GLU A 231 -12.49 -3.53 16.30
CA GLU A 231 -11.56 -4.43 16.98
C GLU A 231 -12.16 -5.83 17.06
N ILE A 232 -11.32 -6.84 16.84
CA ILE A 232 -11.67 -8.21 17.18
C ILE A 232 -11.24 -8.34 18.63
N GLY A 233 -12.20 -8.42 19.56
CA GLY A 233 -11.85 -8.76 20.94
C GLY A 233 -11.02 -10.04 20.95
N ASP A 234 -9.98 -10.09 21.78
CA ASP A 234 -8.95 -11.16 21.85
C ASP A 234 -9.49 -12.60 22.08
N LEU A 235 -10.81 -12.80 22.15
CA LEU A 235 -11.48 -14.05 22.47
C LEU A 235 -11.78 -14.95 21.24
N ASP A 236 -11.59 -14.47 20.00
CA ASP A 236 -12.01 -15.22 18.79
C ASP A 236 -10.87 -15.89 18.00
N VAL A 237 -9.72 -16.16 18.64
CA VAL A 237 -8.64 -16.92 17.96
C VAL A 237 -8.98 -18.42 17.84
N HIS A 238 -9.92 -18.94 18.63
CA HIS A 238 -10.32 -20.36 18.60
C HIS A 238 -11.54 -20.69 17.72
N SER A 239 -12.27 -19.70 17.19
CA SER A 239 -13.51 -19.95 16.41
C SER A 239 -13.31 -19.99 14.88
N LYS A 240 -12.06 -20.04 14.38
CA LYS A 240 -11.76 -20.13 12.93
C LYS A 240 -12.18 -21.44 12.25
N ILE A 241 -12.86 -22.34 12.95
CA ILE A 241 -13.40 -23.58 12.39
C ILE A 241 -14.91 -23.53 12.62
N HIS A 242 -15.66 -23.36 11.52
CA HIS A 242 -17.14 -23.31 11.44
C HIS A 242 -17.81 -21.96 11.72
N ASN A 243 -17.88 -21.11 10.68
CA ASN A 243 -19.13 -20.97 9.90
C ASN A 243 -19.00 -19.82 8.90
N SER A 244 -18.78 -20.20 7.65
CA SER A 244 -18.99 -19.35 6.48
C SER A 244 -20.49 -19.17 6.25
N LYS A 245 -21.09 -18.13 6.85
CA LYS A 245 -22.37 -17.50 6.45
C LYS A 245 -22.70 -16.42 7.47
N ILE A 246 -22.77 -15.17 7.03
CA ILE A 246 -22.78 -13.91 7.80
C ILE A 246 -21.36 -13.47 8.20
N GLN A 247 -20.58 -13.01 7.22
CA GLN A 247 -19.45 -12.14 7.50
C GLN A 247 -20.04 -10.77 7.85
N ASP A 248 -20.16 -10.45 9.14
CA ASP A 248 -20.25 -9.05 9.56
C ASP A 248 -19.05 -8.33 8.93
N LYS A 249 -19.32 -7.37 8.05
CA LYS A 249 -18.30 -6.57 7.36
C LYS A 249 -17.48 -5.81 8.40
N LYS A 250 -16.39 -6.42 8.86
CA LYS A 250 -15.35 -5.78 9.68
C LYS A 250 -14.39 -4.98 8.79
N GLU A 251 -14.97 -4.16 7.92
CA GLU A 251 -14.24 -3.33 6.98
C GLU A 251 -13.76 -2.07 7.73
N PRO A 252 -12.50 -1.63 7.54
CA PRO A 252 -12.08 -0.31 8.00
C PRO A 252 -12.92 0.76 7.31
N LEU A 253 -12.97 1.96 7.90
CA LEU A 253 -13.62 3.15 7.35
C LEU A 253 -12.69 4.37 7.46
N ILE A 254 -12.93 5.36 6.60
CA ILE A 254 -12.28 6.68 6.67
C ILE A 254 -13.22 7.68 7.34
N THR A 255 -12.70 8.52 8.23
CA THR A 255 -13.52 9.50 8.95
C THR A 255 -12.87 10.87 9.03
N ASP A 256 -13.71 11.89 8.99
CA ASP A 256 -13.35 13.27 9.33
C ASP A 256 -14.00 13.71 10.63
N LEU A 257 -13.22 14.38 11.48
CA LEU A 257 -13.62 14.74 12.84
C LEU A 257 -13.98 16.23 12.92
N GLU A 258 -14.86 16.59 13.85
CA GLU A 258 -15.19 17.99 14.11
C GLU A 258 -13.97 18.75 14.66
N LYS A 259 -13.48 19.69 13.85
CA LYS A 259 -12.39 20.62 14.23
C LYS A 259 -12.80 22.07 14.03
N ASN A 260 -14.06 22.41 14.32
CA ASN A 260 -14.65 23.74 14.12
C ASN A 260 -14.43 24.31 12.71
N ARG A 261 -14.64 23.47 11.71
CA ARG A 261 -14.41 23.81 10.30
C ARG A 261 -15.60 24.59 9.73
N ASN A 262 -15.32 25.50 8.81
CA ASN A 262 -16.38 26.20 8.08
C ASN A 262 -17.00 25.28 7.01
N GLN A 263 -18.16 25.68 6.48
CA GLN A 263 -18.91 24.89 5.50
C GLN A 263 -18.11 24.56 4.23
N LYS A 264 -17.32 25.52 3.70
CA LYS A 264 -16.50 25.30 2.49
C LYS A 264 -15.44 24.22 2.69
N VAL A 265 -14.81 24.18 3.88
CA VAL A 265 -13.83 23.15 4.22
C VAL A 265 -14.53 21.80 4.32
N LEU A 266 -15.68 21.71 4.99
CA LEU A 266 -16.44 20.46 5.10
C LEU A 266 -16.87 19.91 3.74
N GLN A 267 -17.30 20.77 2.80
CA GLN A 267 -17.63 20.37 1.44
C GLN A 267 -16.43 19.78 0.69
N ARG A 268 -15.27 20.46 0.76
CA ARG A 268 -14.02 19.93 0.16
C ARG A 268 -13.63 18.57 0.75
N MET A 269 -13.79 18.41 2.06
CA MET A 269 -13.50 17.14 2.74
C MET A 269 -14.47 16.04 2.31
N ALA A 270 -15.76 16.36 2.16
CA ALA A 270 -16.75 15.43 1.65
C ALA A 270 -16.41 14.95 0.24
N THR A 271 -15.92 15.85 -0.64
CA THR A 271 -15.40 15.47 -1.96
C THR A 271 -14.25 14.46 -1.85
N ASN A 272 -13.27 14.70 -0.96
CA ASN A 272 -12.15 13.78 -0.76
C ASN A 272 -12.61 12.43 -0.22
N LEU A 273 -13.53 12.43 0.76
CA LEU A 273 -14.04 11.23 1.38
C LEU A 273 -14.82 10.37 0.39
N ASN A 274 -15.72 10.96 -0.41
CA ASN A 274 -16.46 10.23 -1.44
C ASN A 274 -15.53 9.60 -2.47
N ASP A 275 -14.55 10.36 -2.95
CA ASP A 275 -13.60 9.89 -3.95
C ASP A 275 -12.72 8.74 -3.43
N LEU A 276 -12.11 8.90 -2.25
CA LEU A 276 -11.29 7.84 -1.65
C LEU A 276 -12.11 6.62 -1.26
N SER A 277 -13.29 6.80 -0.68
CA SER A 277 -14.13 5.66 -0.28
C SER A 277 -14.62 4.85 -1.46
N ALA A 278 -14.92 5.49 -2.60
CA ALA A 278 -15.26 4.81 -3.83
C ALA A 278 -14.10 3.96 -4.36
N VAL A 279 -12.89 4.53 -4.47
CA VAL A 279 -11.72 3.82 -5.03
C VAL A 279 -11.22 2.74 -4.07
N ILE A 280 -11.13 3.02 -2.77
CA ILE A 280 -10.69 2.05 -1.75
C ILE A 280 -11.77 0.96 -1.53
N GLY A 281 -13.05 1.26 -1.81
CA GLY A 281 -14.19 0.40 -1.53
C GLY A 281 -14.43 0.23 -0.03
N THR A 282 -14.56 1.35 0.67
CA THR A 282 -14.74 1.45 2.12
C THR A 282 -15.89 2.41 2.46
N GLU A 283 -16.31 2.47 3.71
CA GLU A 283 -17.26 3.46 4.21
C GLU A 283 -16.56 4.79 4.55
N ALA A 284 -17.26 5.89 4.34
CA ALA A 284 -16.82 7.23 4.76
C ALA A 284 -17.87 7.89 5.66
N VAL A 285 -17.41 8.63 6.66
CA VAL A 285 -18.30 9.30 7.63
C VAL A 285 -17.69 10.58 8.18
N PHE A 286 -18.54 11.55 8.50
CA PHE A 286 -18.21 12.68 9.36
C PHE A 286 -18.65 12.40 10.78
N ILE A 287 -17.76 12.60 11.76
CA ILE A 287 -18.09 12.54 13.19
C ILE A 287 -18.11 13.95 13.76
N LEU A 288 -19.31 14.42 14.12
CA LEU A 288 -19.52 15.80 14.58
C LEU A 288 -20.00 15.89 16.03
N GLU A 289 -19.54 16.91 16.76
CA GLU A 289 -19.98 17.16 18.13
C GLU A 289 -21.25 18.03 18.21
N LYS A 290 -21.57 18.77 17.14
CA LYS A 290 -22.61 19.82 17.16
C LYS A 290 -24.02 19.25 17.13
N LYS A 291 -24.90 19.74 18.00
CA LYS A 291 -26.36 19.41 18.04
C LYS A 291 -27.19 19.80 16.81
N LYS A 292 -26.59 20.38 15.75
CA LYS A 292 -27.33 20.64 14.50
C LYS A 292 -27.57 19.31 13.82
N LYS A 293 -28.85 18.94 13.63
CA LYS A 293 -29.28 17.71 12.95
C LYS A 293 -28.96 17.75 11.44
N VAL A 294 -27.68 17.65 11.11
CA VAL A 294 -27.19 17.39 9.76
C VAL A 294 -27.01 15.88 9.65
N LYS A 295 -27.63 15.27 8.63
CA LYS A 295 -27.55 13.82 8.38
C LYS A 295 -26.45 13.46 7.38
N CYS A 296 -26.09 14.37 6.49
CA CYS A 296 -25.07 14.19 5.47
C CYS A 296 -24.44 15.53 5.05
N ILE A 297 -23.24 15.48 4.48
CA ILE A 297 -22.56 16.59 3.83
C ILE A 297 -22.09 16.09 2.46
N ASP A 298 -22.63 16.67 1.38
CA ASP A 298 -22.36 16.29 -0.01
C ASP A 298 -22.34 14.76 -0.23
N GLY A 299 -23.36 14.06 0.27
CA GLY A 299 -23.52 12.61 0.14
C GLY A 299 -22.76 11.75 1.17
N VAL A 300 -21.84 12.34 1.95
CA VAL A 300 -21.16 11.61 3.05
C VAL A 300 -22.03 11.63 4.31
N PRO A 301 -22.36 10.48 4.92
CA PRO A 301 -23.08 10.41 6.18
C PRO A 301 -22.40 11.21 7.30
N VAL A 302 -23.21 11.88 8.10
CA VAL A 302 -22.79 12.52 9.35
C VAL A 302 -23.32 11.68 10.50
N VAL A 303 -22.49 11.38 11.48
CA VAL A 303 -22.86 10.75 12.74
C VAL A 303 -22.41 11.67 13.88
N HIS A 304 -23.30 11.93 14.83
CA HIS A 304 -22.95 12.79 15.96
C HIS A 304 -22.41 11.97 17.13
N SER A 305 -21.47 12.52 17.90
CA SER A 305 -20.86 11.79 19.05
C SER A 305 -21.89 11.24 20.04
N TRP A 306 -22.98 11.97 20.29
CA TRP A 306 -24.07 11.51 21.17
C TRP A 306 -24.86 10.33 20.58
N GLU A 307 -24.96 10.23 19.25
CA GLU A 307 -25.60 9.07 18.59
C GLU A 307 -24.74 7.82 18.76
N ILE A 308 -23.41 7.97 18.67
CA ILE A 308 -22.45 6.87 18.87
C ILE A 308 -22.55 6.35 20.31
N GLY A 309 -22.66 7.24 21.31
CA GLY A 309 -22.79 6.85 22.71
C GLY A 309 -24.09 6.12 23.08
N GLU A 310 -25.11 6.15 22.23
CA GLU A 310 -26.35 5.39 22.40
C GLU A 310 -26.28 3.99 21.74
N MET A 311 -25.27 3.74 20.90
CA MET A 311 -25.06 2.47 20.20
C MET A 311 -24.38 1.45 21.08
N LYS A 312 -24.65 0.17 20.82
CA LYS A 312 -24.09 -0.96 21.58
C LYS A 312 -22.98 -1.69 20.85
N SER A 313 -22.87 -1.51 19.54
CA SER A 313 -21.87 -2.23 18.74
C SER A 313 -21.51 -1.50 17.44
N PRO A 314 -20.35 -1.82 16.83
CA PRO A 314 -19.99 -1.32 15.51
C PRO A 314 -21.01 -1.68 14.42
N ALA A 315 -21.75 -2.78 14.57
CA ALA A 315 -22.78 -3.19 13.61
C ALA A 315 -23.96 -2.20 13.56
N GLU A 316 -24.37 -1.65 14.70
CA GLU A 316 -25.41 -0.60 14.74
C GLU A 316 -24.93 0.68 14.05
N PHE A 317 -23.64 1.02 14.21
CA PHE A 317 -23.03 2.15 13.52
C PHE A 317 -23.07 1.97 12.00
N PHE A 318 -22.62 0.83 11.47
CA PHE A 318 -22.68 0.55 10.04
C PHE A 318 -24.11 0.52 9.48
N LYS A 319 -25.07 0.00 10.25
CA LYS A 319 -26.48 0.05 9.87
C LYS A 319 -26.95 1.50 9.71
N MET A 320 -26.58 2.37 10.64
CA MET A 320 -26.93 3.79 10.56
C MET A 320 -26.26 4.49 9.37
N LEU A 321 -25.01 4.15 9.04
CA LEU A 321 -24.35 4.66 7.84
C LEU A 321 -25.11 4.27 6.57
N ALA A 322 -25.54 3.00 6.47
CA ALA A 322 -26.33 2.51 5.34
C ALA A 322 -27.66 3.26 5.19
N GLU A 323 -28.37 3.54 6.29
CA GLU A 323 -29.62 4.31 6.29
C GLU A 323 -29.41 5.79 5.85
N ARG A 324 -28.22 6.35 6.09
CA ARG A 324 -27.91 7.77 5.75
C ARG A 324 -27.30 7.96 4.36
N ARG A 325 -26.86 6.88 3.71
CA ARG A 325 -26.39 6.91 2.31
C ARG A 325 -27.47 7.32 1.31
N GLU A 326 -28.74 7.12 1.66
CA GLU A 326 -29.89 7.52 0.83
C GLU A 326 -30.20 9.02 0.88
N CYS A 327 -29.36 9.86 1.52
CA CYS A 327 -29.56 11.31 1.55
C CYS A 327 -29.11 12.04 0.27
N ASN A 328 -28.91 11.32 -0.85
CA ASN A 328 -28.63 11.89 -2.17
C ASN A 328 -29.90 12.23 -2.95
#